data_AF-A0A1I0YRV8-F1
#
_entry.id   AF-A0A1I0YRV8-F1
#
_cell.length_a   1.000
_cell.length_b   1.000
_cell.length_c   1.000
_cell.angle_alpha   90.00
_cell.angle_beta   90.00
_cell.angle_gamma   90.00
#
_symmetry.space_group_name_H-M   'P 1'
#
loop_
_entity.id
_entity.type
_entity.pdbx_description
1 polymer ?
#
loop_
_entity_poly.entity_id
_entity_poly.type
_entity_poly.pdbx_seq_one_letter_code
_entity_poly.pdbx_strand_id
1 'polypeptide(L)'
;MCYDIAMMKLLKKADIVLIILLFGFSLVPLAKFGQPEAACFAEVRQDGQVIERIQLTGHVGITELNVPYKSDMQEHHNHIRVKNETIAIDEADCPDKICVQTGAISKPGEIIACLPHKLIIEIKSE
;
A
#
# COMPACT_ATOMS: atom_id res chain seq x y z
N MET A 1 14.11 59.84 -11.74
CA MET A 1 12.66 59.96 -11.51
C MET A 1 11.78 59.37 -12.63
N CYS A 2 12.35 58.66 -13.62
CA CYS A 2 11.57 58.06 -14.74
C CYS A 2 11.44 56.53 -14.68
N TYR A 3 12.12 55.85 -13.75
CA TYR A 3 12.11 54.39 -13.64
C TYR A 3 10.92 53.85 -12.83
N ASP A 4 10.31 54.67 -11.96
CA ASP A 4 9.22 54.22 -11.07
C ASP A 4 7.87 54.02 -11.80
N ILE A 5 7.63 54.72 -12.90
CA ILE A 5 6.34 54.66 -13.64
C ILE A 5 6.31 53.48 -14.62
N ALA A 6 7.47 53.02 -15.10
CA ALA A 6 7.58 51.91 -16.05
C ALA A 6 7.38 50.54 -15.40
N MET A 7 7.64 50.41 -14.10
CA MET A 7 7.48 49.15 -13.36
C MET A 7 6.00 48.76 -13.17
N MET A 8 5.08 49.73 -13.18
CA MET A 8 3.63 49.49 -13.00
C MET A 8 2.89 49.17 -14.31
N LYS A 9 3.61 49.00 -15.43
CA LYS A 9 3.08 48.59 -16.74
C LYS A 9 3.44 47.15 -17.15
N LEU A 10 4.04 46.38 -16.25
CA LEU A 10 4.38 44.97 -16.50
C LEU A 10 3.30 43.99 -16.01
N LEU A 11 2.36 44.44 -15.18
CA LEU A 11 1.19 43.67 -14.76
C LEU A 11 -0.06 44.42 -15.20
N LYS A 12 -0.62 44.02 -16.34
CA LYS A 12 -1.96 44.49 -16.74
C LYS A 12 -2.97 43.94 -15.73
N LYS A 13 -4.15 44.56 -15.64
CA LYS A 13 -5.27 44.03 -14.82
C LYS A 13 -5.55 42.55 -15.14
N ALA A 14 -5.30 42.13 -16.37
CA ALA A 14 -5.36 40.74 -16.82
C ALA A 14 -4.31 39.82 -16.16
N ASP A 15 -3.07 40.28 -15.96
CA ASP A 15 -2.02 39.51 -15.28
C ASP A 15 -2.33 39.30 -13.81
N ILE A 16 -2.91 40.31 -13.14
CA ILE A 16 -3.37 40.19 -11.74
C ILE A 16 -4.50 39.16 -11.63
N VAL A 17 -5.46 39.17 -12.57
CA VAL A 17 -6.53 38.17 -12.64
C VAL A 17 -5.96 36.77 -12.89
N LEU A 18 -4.98 36.64 -13.78
CA LEU A 18 -4.30 35.38 -14.08
C LEU A 18 -3.56 34.83 -12.85
N ILE A 19 -2.85 35.68 -12.11
CA ILE A 19 -2.13 35.29 -10.90
C ILE A 19 -3.10 34.77 -9.84
N ILE A 20 -4.21 35.48 -9.59
CA ILE A 20 -5.24 35.05 -8.62
C ILE A 20 -5.86 33.71 -9.05
N LEU A 21 -6.15 33.54 -10.34
CA LEU A 21 -6.70 32.30 -10.89
C LEU A 21 -5.73 31.12 -10.70
N LEU A 22 -4.44 31.31 -11.03
CA LEU A 22 -3.41 30.29 -10.86
C LEU A 22 -3.15 29.95 -9.39
N PHE A 23 -3.18 30.94 -8.50
CA PHE A 23 -3.04 30.72 -7.06
C PHE A 23 -4.25 29.97 -6.49
N GLY A 24 -5.46 30.29 -6.96
CA GLY A 24 -6.67 29.55 -6.61
C GLY A 24 -6.62 28.10 -7.09
N PHE A 25 -6.16 27.87 -8.33
CA PHE A 25 -6.01 26.52 -8.89
C PHE A 25 -4.93 25.69 -8.19
N SER A 26 -3.84 26.34 -7.73
CA SER A 26 -2.76 25.73 -6.95
C SER A 26 -3.25 25.11 -5.62
N LEU A 27 -4.34 25.63 -5.06
CA LEU A 27 -4.93 25.14 -3.81
C LEU A 27 -5.93 23.99 -4.01
N VAL A 28 -6.37 23.73 -5.26
CA VAL A 28 -7.33 22.66 -5.59
C VAL A 28 -6.80 21.25 -5.27
N PRO A 29 -5.51 20.90 -5.53
CA PRO A 29 -4.94 19.63 -5.12
C PRO A 29 -5.00 19.41 -3.61
N LEU A 30 -4.74 20.46 -2.80
CA LEU A 30 -4.76 20.38 -1.33
C LEU A 30 -6.14 19.98 -0.77
N ALA A 31 -7.22 20.40 -1.43
CA ALA A 31 -8.58 20.04 -1.03
C ALA A 31 -8.95 18.56 -1.31
N LYS A 32 -8.19 17.88 -2.19
CA LYS A 32 -8.41 16.47 -2.53
C LYS A 32 -7.47 15.49 -1.81
N PHE A 33 -6.51 15.99 -1.03
CA PHE A 33 -5.55 15.17 -0.28
C PHE A 33 -6.12 14.59 1.03
N GLY A 34 -7.38 14.85 1.37
CA GLY A 34 -8.06 14.29 2.53
C GLY A 34 -8.97 13.09 2.24
N GLN A 35 -8.78 12.40 1.11
CA GLN A 35 -9.54 11.17 0.88
C GLN A 35 -9.07 10.09 1.88
N PRO A 36 -9.99 9.37 2.53
CA PRO A 36 -9.63 8.25 3.39
C PRO A 36 -8.77 7.28 2.57
N GLU A 37 -7.69 6.76 3.19
CA GLU A 37 -6.89 5.70 2.57
C GLU A 37 -7.84 4.61 2.08
N ALA A 38 -7.71 4.24 0.79
CA ALA A 38 -8.55 3.21 0.20
C ALA A 38 -8.47 1.96 1.07
N ALA A 39 -9.62 1.33 1.36
CA ALA A 39 -9.68 0.15 2.19
C ALA A 39 -8.74 -0.93 1.61
N CYS A 40 -7.81 -1.40 2.43
CA CYS A 40 -6.78 -2.36 2.04
C CYS A 40 -7.10 -3.75 2.60
N PHE A 41 -6.90 -4.77 1.79
CA PHE A 41 -7.01 -6.18 2.18
C PHE A 41 -5.79 -6.97 1.70
N ALA A 42 -5.40 -7.98 2.47
CA ALA A 42 -4.42 -8.96 2.06
C ALA A 42 -5.11 -10.11 1.33
N GLU A 43 -4.66 -10.40 0.12
CA GLU A 43 -5.11 -11.56 -0.65
C GLU A 43 -4.05 -12.67 -0.54
N VAL A 44 -4.41 -13.77 0.10
CA VAL A 44 -3.54 -14.94 0.27
C VAL A 44 -3.84 -15.93 -0.85
N ARG A 45 -2.83 -16.28 -1.63
CA ARG A 45 -2.90 -17.18 -2.76
C ARG A 45 -1.95 -18.35 -2.60
N GLN A 46 -2.44 -19.56 -2.80
CA GLN A 46 -1.62 -20.77 -2.86
C GLN A 46 -1.91 -21.51 -4.16
N ASP A 47 -0.86 -21.98 -4.84
CA ASP A 47 -0.99 -22.60 -6.17
C ASP A 47 -1.78 -21.73 -7.18
N GLY A 48 -1.65 -20.41 -7.06
CA GLY A 48 -2.33 -19.43 -7.91
C GLY A 48 -3.81 -19.18 -7.60
N GLN A 49 -4.40 -19.92 -6.65
CA GLN A 49 -5.80 -19.76 -6.23
C GLN A 49 -5.88 -18.92 -4.96
N VAL A 50 -6.86 -18.03 -4.88
CA VAL A 50 -7.13 -17.24 -3.66
C VAL A 50 -7.74 -18.17 -2.62
N ILE A 51 -7.03 -18.38 -1.52
CA ILE A 51 -7.48 -19.23 -0.41
C ILE A 51 -8.11 -18.41 0.72
N GLU A 52 -7.65 -17.17 0.92
CA GLU A 52 -8.13 -16.28 1.99
C GLU A 52 -8.03 -14.81 1.57
N ARG A 53 -8.93 -13.99 2.08
CA ARG A 53 -8.87 -12.52 1.99
C ARG A 53 -9.06 -11.92 3.36
N ILE A 54 -8.09 -11.14 3.82
CA ILE A 54 -8.09 -10.57 5.17
C ILE A 54 -8.15 -9.05 5.05
N GLN A 55 -9.21 -8.44 5.58
CA GLN A 55 -9.30 -6.99 5.68
C GLN A 55 -8.22 -6.47 6.64
N LEU A 56 -7.35 -5.58 6.17
CA LEU A 56 -6.31 -4.97 6.99
C LEU A 56 -6.77 -3.64 7.57
N THR A 57 -7.39 -2.77 6.76
CA THR A 57 -7.88 -1.47 7.24
C THR A 57 -8.94 -1.66 8.32
N GLY A 58 -8.71 -1.10 9.50
CA GLY A 58 -9.56 -1.23 10.68
C GLY A 58 -9.38 -2.54 11.46
N HIS A 59 -8.43 -3.41 11.09
CA HIS A 59 -8.12 -4.60 11.86
C HIS A 59 -7.44 -4.22 13.18
N VAL A 60 -7.89 -4.83 14.28
CA VAL A 60 -7.34 -4.61 15.62
C VAL A 60 -7.09 -5.97 16.27
N GLY A 61 -5.94 -6.12 16.92
CA GLY A 61 -5.57 -7.34 17.62
C GLY A 61 -4.70 -8.25 16.78
N ILE A 62 -4.81 -9.57 17.01
CA ILE A 62 -3.97 -10.58 16.37
C ILE A 62 -4.87 -11.65 15.75
N THR A 63 -4.57 -12.02 14.52
CA THR A 63 -5.17 -13.16 13.81
C THR A 63 -4.05 -14.02 13.26
N GLU A 64 -4.15 -15.32 13.46
CA GLU A 64 -3.14 -16.30 13.04
C GLU A 64 -3.78 -17.29 12.07
N LEU A 65 -3.07 -17.61 10.99
CA LEU A 65 -3.52 -18.51 9.94
C LEU A 65 -2.38 -19.47 9.59
N ASN A 66 -2.66 -20.76 9.66
CA ASN A 66 -1.73 -21.80 9.23
C ASN A 66 -2.10 -22.27 7.83
N VAL A 67 -1.17 -22.15 6.89
CA VAL A 67 -1.35 -22.60 5.51
C VAL A 67 -0.48 -23.84 5.26
N PRO A 68 -1.07 -25.04 5.19
CA PRO A 68 -0.33 -26.26 4.88
C PRO A 68 0.00 -26.34 3.39
N TYR A 69 1.10 -26.99 3.05
CA TYR A 69 1.51 -27.29 1.67
C TYR A 69 2.03 -28.73 1.60
N LYS A 70 1.65 -29.50 0.57
CA LYS A 70 2.10 -30.89 0.42
C LYS A 70 2.96 -31.03 -0.82
N SER A 71 4.21 -31.47 -0.62
CA SER A 71 5.17 -31.79 -1.69
C SER A 71 5.90 -33.08 -1.35
N ASP A 72 6.13 -33.94 -2.34
CA ASP A 72 7.02 -35.11 -2.20
C ASP A 72 6.74 -36.01 -0.98
N MET A 73 5.46 -36.19 -0.64
CA MET A 73 4.97 -36.96 0.52
C MET A 73 5.33 -36.34 1.89
N GLN A 74 5.81 -35.11 1.92
CA GLN A 74 6.02 -34.30 3.12
C GLN A 74 4.95 -33.21 3.24
N GLU A 75 4.67 -32.82 4.48
CA GLU A 75 3.79 -31.72 4.83
C GLU A 75 4.65 -30.54 5.30
N HIS A 76 4.42 -29.40 4.67
CA HIS A 76 5.08 -28.13 4.88
C HIS A 76 4.06 -27.11 5.38
N HIS A 77 4.53 -26.00 5.95
CA HIS A 77 3.64 -24.98 6.49
C HIS A 77 4.20 -23.56 6.37
N ASN A 78 3.26 -22.61 6.34
CA ASN A 78 3.51 -21.20 6.58
C ASN A 78 2.54 -20.73 7.69
N HIS A 79 3.09 -20.17 8.75
CA HIS A 79 2.34 -19.49 9.79
C HIS A 79 2.26 -17.99 9.43
N ILE A 80 1.05 -17.55 9.10
CA ILE A 80 0.73 -16.17 8.77
C ILE A 80 0.18 -15.51 10.03
N ARG A 81 0.68 -14.32 10.32
CA ARG A 81 0.22 -13.50 11.44
C ARG A 81 -0.18 -12.13 10.98
N VAL A 82 -1.43 -11.78 11.25
CA VAL A 82 -1.98 -10.43 11.08
C VAL A 82 -2.01 -9.77 12.44
N LYS A 83 -1.40 -8.60 12.55
CA LYS A 83 -1.37 -7.81 13.78
C LYS A 83 -1.78 -6.39 13.44
N ASN A 84 -2.94 -5.98 13.95
CA ASN A 84 -3.61 -4.76 13.50
C ASN A 84 -3.65 -4.73 11.96
N GLU A 85 -3.28 -3.61 11.34
CA GLU A 85 -3.35 -3.45 9.88
C GLU A 85 -2.11 -3.99 9.12
N THR A 86 -1.33 -4.89 9.73
CA THR A 86 -0.11 -5.46 9.14
C THR A 86 -0.20 -6.98 9.06
N ILE A 87 0.38 -7.58 8.01
CA ILE A 87 0.45 -9.02 7.79
C ILE A 87 1.89 -9.47 7.58
N ALA A 88 2.28 -10.60 8.17
CA ALA A 88 3.60 -11.20 8.06
C ALA A 88 3.52 -12.73 8.01
N ILE A 89 4.59 -13.38 7.57
CA ILE A 89 4.85 -14.80 7.85
C ILE A 89 5.93 -14.83 8.94
N ASP A 90 5.61 -15.30 10.14
CA ASP A 90 6.58 -15.36 11.25
C ASP A 90 7.28 -16.73 11.35
N GLU A 91 6.65 -17.78 10.83
CA GLU A 91 7.23 -19.12 10.71
C GLU A 91 6.93 -19.74 9.34
N ALA A 92 7.91 -20.42 8.76
CA ALA A 92 7.74 -21.29 7.62
C ALA A 92 8.83 -22.35 7.66
N ASP A 93 8.60 -23.55 7.15
CA ASP A 93 9.61 -24.61 7.04
C ASP A 93 10.40 -24.58 5.71
N CYS A 94 10.12 -23.63 4.82
CA CYS A 94 10.83 -23.47 3.55
C CYS A 94 12.34 -23.24 3.72
N PRO A 95 13.20 -23.68 2.78
CA PRO A 95 14.66 -23.62 2.94
C PRO A 95 15.23 -22.20 2.86
N ASP A 96 14.59 -21.29 2.12
CA ASP A 96 15.10 -19.95 1.85
C ASP A 96 14.75 -18.92 2.94
N LYS A 97 13.66 -19.15 3.69
CA LYS A 97 13.09 -18.25 4.70
C LYS A 97 12.87 -16.80 4.23
N ILE A 98 12.84 -16.55 2.91
CA ILE A 98 12.70 -15.19 2.36
C ILE A 98 11.36 -14.59 2.80
N CYS A 99 10.30 -15.40 2.81
CA CYS A 99 8.97 -14.96 3.26
C CYS A 99 8.96 -14.49 4.72
N VAL A 100 9.75 -15.13 5.60
CA VAL A 100 9.90 -14.73 7.00
C VAL A 100 10.74 -13.47 7.12
N GLN A 101 11.85 -13.40 6.37
CA GLN A 101 12.76 -12.26 6.36
C GLN A 101 12.13 -10.99 5.79
N THR A 102 11.13 -11.11 4.92
CA THR A 102 10.38 -9.98 4.35
C THR A 102 9.73 -9.13 5.46
N GLY A 103 9.32 -9.77 6.56
CA GLY A 103 8.69 -9.09 7.68
C GLY A 103 7.25 -8.67 7.40
N ALA A 104 6.77 -7.70 8.18
CA ALA A 104 5.39 -7.24 8.10
C ALA A 104 5.18 -6.21 6.99
N ILE A 105 4.12 -6.39 6.20
CA ILE A 105 3.69 -5.47 5.14
C ILE A 105 2.29 -4.92 5.44
N SER A 106 1.96 -3.73 4.94
CA SER A 106 0.65 -3.09 5.13
C SER A 106 0.15 -2.22 3.96
N LYS A 107 0.99 -1.92 2.96
CA LYS A 107 0.67 -0.98 1.88
C LYS A 107 0.27 -1.70 0.60
N PRO A 108 -0.67 -1.14 -0.19
CA PRO A 108 -1.01 -1.66 -1.51
C PRO A 108 0.21 -1.89 -2.40
N GLY A 109 0.27 -3.06 -3.04
CA GLY A 109 1.36 -3.48 -3.91
C GLY A 109 2.54 -4.14 -3.19
N GLU A 110 2.58 -4.13 -1.85
CA GLU A 110 3.54 -4.94 -1.10
C GLU A 110 3.17 -6.43 -1.19
N ILE A 111 4.22 -7.27 -1.29
CA ILE A 111 4.07 -8.71 -1.52
C ILE A 111 5.01 -9.48 -0.58
N ILE A 112 4.50 -10.55 0.03
CA ILE A 112 5.30 -11.63 0.62
C ILE A 112 5.15 -12.86 -0.27
N ALA A 113 6.27 -13.45 -0.70
CA ALA A 113 6.28 -14.66 -1.52
C ALA A 113 7.08 -15.78 -0.86
N CYS A 114 6.47 -16.95 -0.71
CA CYS A 114 7.15 -18.21 -0.41
C CYS A 114 7.08 -19.09 -1.66
N LEU A 115 8.09 -18.96 -2.52
CA LEU A 115 8.14 -19.68 -3.80
C LEU A 115 8.14 -21.20 -3.64
N PRO A 116 8.88 -21.81 -2.69
CA PRO A 116 8.88 -23.27 -2.53
C PRO A 116 7.48 -23.84 -2.19
N HIS A 117 6.67 -23.10 -1.43
CA HIS A 117 5.32 -23.50 -1.05
C HIS A 117 4.22 -22.88 -1.93
N LYS A 118 4.65 -22.16 -2.99
CA LYS A 118 3.78 -21.47 -3.95
C LYS A 118 2.73 -20.56 -3.28
N LEU A 119 3.11 -19.95 -2.16
CA LEU A 119 2.28 -19.06 -1.38
C LEU A 119 2.65 -17.61 -1.69
N ILE A 120 1.66 -16.78 -1.98
CA ILE A 120 1.81 -15.34 -2.21
C ILE A 120 0.78 -14.61 -1.36
N ILE A 121 1.22 -13.59 -0.63
CA ILE A 121 0.37 -12.63 0.07
C ILE A 121 0.58 -11.29 -0.62
N GLU A 122 -0.48 -10.69 -1.14
CA GLU A 122 -0.45 -9.38 -1.81
C GLU A 122 -1.44 -8.45 -1.15
N ILE A 123 -1.02 -7.21 -0.86
CA ILE A 123 -1.94 -6.19 -0.35
C ILE A 123 -2.56 -5.44 -1.51
N LYS A 124 -3.89 -5.41 -1.53
CA LYS A 124 -4.70 -4.73 -2.54
C LYS A 124 -5.56 -3.67 -1.89
N SER A 125 -5.82 -2.61 -2.64
CA SER A 125 -6.91 -1.68 -2.33
C SER A 125 -8.18 -2.16 -3.03
N GLU A 126 -9.33 -1.89 -2.40
CA GLU A 126 -10.63 -1.95 -3.09
C GLU A 126 -10.73 -0.99 -4.29
#